data_AF-A0A2A4TYZ7-F1
#
_entry.id   AF-A0A2A4TYZ7-F1
#
_cell.length_a   1.000
_cell.length_b   1.000
_cell.length_c   1.000
_cell.angle_alpha   90.00
_cell.angle_beta   90.00
_cell.angle_gamma   90.00
#
_symmetry.space_group_name_H-M   'P 1'
#
loop_
_entity.id
_entity.type
_entity.pdbx_description
1 polymer ?
#
loop_
_entity_poly.entity_id
_entity_poly.type
_entity_poly.pdbx_seq_one_letter_code
_entity_poly.pdbx_strand_id
1 'polypeptide(L)'
;MKNNKVKSNLTKAILAVIVGLGFPGLTEAASSKVSFKADIQPIFDEYCVSCHVPGEVGFEASGFDLSTYAGVMKGTRFGAMIVPGSPLSSNLMAVLEGRTDASIRMPHSDRREMTKLDRRILRKWIIGGATKADYEEKGAVGVIEDLCLDCHVPDGMGYEASGLDLRSYESLMKGTRHGSIIVPGDPFMSNLMVLIEGRAAGGLKMPHNDQEAPTAKDRNTLRRWINKGALNN
;
A
#
# COMPACT_ATOMS: atom_id res chain seq x y z
N MET A 1 54.32 49.38 4.29
CA MET A 1 54.41 49.82 2.88
C MET A 1 55.60 49.13 2.21
N LYS A 2 55.44 48.74 0.93
CA LYS A 2 56.36 47.99 0.03
C LYS A 2 56.19 46.46 0.10
N ASN A 3 55.34 45.86 -0.73
CA ASN A 3 55.50 45.47 -2.15
C ASN A 3 56.39 44.23 -2.40
N ASN A 4 55.70 43.14 -2.75
CA ASN A 4 55.80 42.43 -4.03
C ASN A 4 57.03 41.53 -4.32
N LYS A 5 56.78 40.21 -4.32
CA LYS A 5 56.88 39.27 -5.46
C LYS A 5 57.44 37.92 -5.01
N VAL A 6 56.64 36.88 -5.11
CA VAL A 6 57.15 35.58 -5.55
C VAL A 6 56.30 35.13 -6.73
N LYS A 7 57.03 34.79 -7.80
CA LYS A 7 56.57 34.52 -9.15
C LYS A 7 55.88 33.15 -9.24
N SER A 8 55.07 33.04 -10.30
CA SER A 8 54.40 31.86 -10.81
C SER A 8 55.24 30.58 -10.80
N ASN A 9 54.58 29.42 -10.71
CA ASN A 9 54.53 28.49 -11.85
C ASN A 9 53.60 27.29 -11.60
N LEU A 10 52.79 27.04 -12.63
CA LEU A 10 52.44 25.74 -13.22
C LEU A 10 51.52 24.75 -12.46
N THR A 11 50.37 24.56 -13.10
CA THR A 11 49.81 23.26 -13.53
C THR A 11 49.23 22.35 -12.46
N LYS A 12 47.90 22.23 -12.43
CA LYS A 12 47.13 21.20 -13.17
C LYS A 12 45.66 21.31 -12.74
N ALA A 13 44.80 21.70 -13.67
CA ALA A 13 43.36 21.53 -13.52
C ALA A 13 43.05 20.04 -13.57
N ILE A 14 42.46 19.49 -12.50
CA ILE A 14 41.83 18.16 -12.52
C ILE A 14 40.34 18.40 -12.71
N LEU A 15 39.87 18.24 -13.94
CA LEU A 15 38.44 18.06 -14.21
C LEU A 15 38.04 16.69 -13.63
N ALA A 16 37.32 16.69 -12.51
CA ALA A 16 36.60 15.51 -12.06
C ALA A 16 35.33 15.36 -12.90
N VAL A 17 35.38 14.51 -13.92
CA VAL A 17 34.19 14.02 -14.63
C VAL A 17 33.46 13.07 -13.69
N ILE A 18 32.41 13.56 -13.03
CA ILE A 18 31.49 12.71 -12.28
C ILE A 18 30.63 11.97 -13.31
N VAL A 19 31.07 10.77 -13.68
CA VAL A 19 30.22 9.80 -14.37
C VAL A 19 29.11 9.43 -13.40
N GLY A 20 27.93 10.01 -13.61
CA GLY A 20 26.72 9.69 -12.86
C GLY A 20 26.35 8.23 -13.10
N LEU A 21 26.75 7.36 -12.18
CA LEU A 21 26.17 6.03 -12.03
C LEU A 21 24.70 6.23 -11.70
N GLY A 22 23.84 6.09 -12.72
CA GLY A 22 22.40 6.06 -12.56
C GLY A 22 22.07 4.91 -11.61
N PHE A 23 21.69 5.26 -10.38
CA PHE A 23 21.04 4.32 -9.48
C PHE A 23 19.73 3.91 -10.16
N PRO A 24 19.53 2.62 -10.52
CA PRO A 24 18.22 2.16 -10.91
C PRO A 24 17.29 2.46 -9.73
N GLY A 25 16.27 3.28 -10.01
CA GLY A 25 15.28 3.67 -9.03
C GLY A 25 14.78 2.43 -8.30
N LEU A 26 14.91 2.45 -6.97
CA LEU A 26 14.25 1.50 -6.10
C LEU A 26 12.78 1.49 -6.52
N THR A 27 12.35 0.38 -7.11
CA THR A 27 10.95 0.11 -7.37
C THR A 27 10.27 0.10 -6.02
N GLU A 28 9.53 1.18 -5.74
CA GLU A 28 8.68 1.26 -4.56
C GLU A 28 7.64 0.14 -4.68
N ALA A 29 7.89 -0.95 -3.96
CA ALA A 29 6.99 -2.08 -3.91
C ALA A 29 5.65 -1.58 -3.40
N ALA A 30 4.66 -1.52 -4.29
CA ALA A 30 3.31 -1.12 -3.98
C ALA A 30 2.86 -1.79 -2.67
N SER A 31 2.71 -0.98 -1.63
CA SER A 31 2.34 -1.46 -0.30
C SER A 31 0.90 -1.99 -0.37
N SER A 32 0.74 -3.28 -0.66
CA SER A 32 -0.53 -3.96 -0.41
C SER A 32 -0.82 -3.87 1.09
N LYS A 33 -1.77 -3.01 1.43
CA LYS A 33 -2.24 -2.81 2.81
C LYS A 33 -2.80 -4.14 3.33
N VAL A 34 -2.42 -4.53 4.55
CA VAL A 34 -2.74 -5.82 5.17
C VAL A 34 -4.04 -5.72 5.97
N SER A 35 -5.01 -6.60 5.73
CA SER A 35 -6.28 -6.66 6.46
C SER A 35 -6.12 -7.41 7.77
N PHE A 36 -6.69 -6.88 8.85
CA PHE A 36 -6.67 -7.59 10.13
C PHE A 36 -7.45 -8.91 10.04
N LYS A 37 -8.69 -8.89 9.55
CA LYS A 37 -9.56 -10.08 9.55
C LYS A 37 -9.10 -11.15 8.56
N ALA A 38 -8.63 -10.74 7.37
CA ALA A 38 -8.29 -11.67 6.30
C ALA A 38 -6.85 -12.17 6.37
N ASP A 39 -5.91 -11.34 6.82
CA ASP A 39 -4.48 -11.68 6.80
C ASP A 39 -3.90 -11.92 8.21
N ILE A 40 -4.33 -11.17 9.22
CA ILE A 40 -3.71 -11.22 10.56
C ILE A 40 -4.40 -12.21 11.50
N GLN A 41 -5.73 -12.18 11.57
CA GLN A 41 -6.48 -13.08 12.46
C GLN A 41 -6.19 -14.55 12.15
N PRO A 42 -6.14 -15.02 10.88
CA PRO A 42 -5.79 -16.41 10.60
C PRO A 42 -4.40 -16.81 11.07
N ILE A 43 -3.43 -15.87 11.06
CA ILE A 43 -2.09 -16.11 11.62
C ILE A 43 -2.20 -16.29 13.15
N PHE A 44 -2.94 -15.43 13.84
CA PHE A 44 -3.13 -15.59 15.29
C PHE A 44 -3.89 -16.87 15.63
N ASP A 45 -4.90 -17.24 14.85
CA ASP A 45 -5.67 -18.47 15.04
C ASP A 45 -4.76 -19.70 14.93
N GLU A 46 -3.89 -19.70 13.91
CA GLU A 46 -2.99 -20.83 13.61
C GLU A 46 -1.85 -21.00 14.62
N TYR A 47 -1.32 -19.91 15.18
CA TYR A 47 -0.11 -19.96 16.02
C TYR A 47 -0.32 -19.59 17.49
N CYS A 48 -1.39 -18.88 17.84
CA CYS A 48 -1.44 -18.16 19.12
C CYS A 48 -2.72 -18.36 19.93
N VAL A 49 -3.89 -18.36 19.28
CA VAL A 49 -5.20 -18.34 19.95
C VAL A 49 -5.42 -19.57 20.83
N SER A 50 -4.84 -20.72 20.48
CA SER A 50 -4.91 -21.93 21.32
C SER A 50 -4.39 -21.77 22.75
N CYS A 51 -3.65 -20.70 23.06
CA CYS A 51 -3.18 -20.39 24.42
C CYS A 51 -3.47 -18.95 24.85
N HIS A 52 -3.56 -18.01 23.90
CA HIS A 52 -3.77 -16.58 24.14
C HIS A 52 -5.22 -16.17 23.86
N VAL A 53 -6.15 -16.80 24.57
CA VAL A 53 -7.59 -16.51 24.56
C VAL A 53 -8.11 -16.67 26.00
N PRO A 54 -9.15 -15.92 26.44
CA PRO A 54 -9.65 -16.00 27.81
C PRO A 54 -9.90 -17.43 28.30
N GLY A 55 -9.33 -17.77 29.47
CA GLY A 55 -9.41 -19.11 30.07
C GLY A 55 -8.26 -20.06 29.71
N GLU A 56 -7.41 -19.70 28.75
CA GLU A 56 -6.26 -20.52 28.36
C GLU A 56 -4.95 -20.06 29.03
N VAL A 57 -3.98 -20.98 29.11
CA VAL A 57 -2.76 -20.82 29.93
C VAL A 57 -1.93 -19.56 29.61
N GLY A 58 -1.83 -19.17 28.34
CA GLY A 58 -1.08 -17.99 27.91
C GLY A 58 -1.80 -16.69 28.26
N PHE A 59 -3.13 -16.69 28.17
CA PHE A 59 -3.97 -15.60 28.63
C PHE A 59 -3.94 -15.48 30.15
N GLU A 60 -4.03 -16.56 30.92
CA GLU A 60 -3.97 -16.47 32.38
C GLU A 60 -2.63 -15.91 32.86
N ALA A 61 -1.52 -16.32 32.23
CA ALA A 61 -0.19 -15.80 32.55
C ALA A 61 -0.03 -14.29 32.25
N SER A 62 -0.55 -13.82 31.12
CA SER A 62 -0.21 -12.47 30.59
C SER A 62 -1.38 -11.51 30.47
N GLY A 63 -2.61 -12.01 30.45
CA GLY A 63 -3.82 -11.28 30.10
C GLY A 63 -3.95 -10.96 28.61
N PHE A 64 -3.09 -11.53 27.75
CA PHE A 64 -3.06 -11.21 26.33
C PHE A 64 -4.04 -12.06 25.53
N ASP A 65 -5.06 -11.40 24.98
CA ASP A 65 -6.07 -12.00 24.11
C ASP A 65 -5.77 -11.70 22.63
N LEU A 66 -5.50 -12.75 21.85
CA LEU A 66 -5.21 -12.69 20.42
C LEU A 66 -6.40 -13.12 19.54
N SER A 67 -7.55 -13.46 20.15
CA SER A 67 -8.75 -13.89 19.43
C SER A 67 -9.55 -12.74 18.80
N THR A 68 -9.28 -11.51 19.22
CA THR A 68 -9.95 -10.32 18.70
C THR A 68 -9.00 -9.15 18.52
N TYR A 69 -9.28 -8.28 17.56
CA TYR A 69 -8.55 -7.01 17.40
C TYR A 69 -8.47 -6.20 18.69
N ALA A 70 -9.59 -6.12 19.42
CA ALA A 70 -9.67 -5.35 20.65
C ALA A 70 -8.74 -5.93 21.72
N GLY A 71 -8.67 -7.26 21.85
CA GLY A 71 -7.71 -7.95 22.71
C GLY A 71 -6.26 -7.68 22.32
N VAL A 72 -5.95 -7.81 21.03
CA VAL A 72 -4.60 -7.60 20.49
C VAL A 72 -4.10 -6.19 20.81
N MET A 73 -4.94 -5.18 20.59
CA MET A 73 -4.57 -3.78 20.80
C MET A 73 -4.62 -3.34 22.26
N LYS A 74 -5.45 -3.99 23.09
CA LYS A 74 -5.42 -3.80 24.55
C LYS A 74 -4.08 -4.25 25.13
N GLY A 75 -3.49 -5.31 24.57
CA GLY A 75 -2.22 -5.86 25.02
C GLY A 75 -2.36 -6.74 26.26
N THR A 76 -1.30 -6.79 27.05
CA THR A 76 -1.20 -7.63 28.26
C THR A 76 -1.55 -6.83 29.51
N ARG A 77 -1.63 -7.51 30.66
CA ARG A 77 -1.68 -6.85 31.98
C ARG A 77 -0.42 -6.04 32.32
N PHE A 78 0.67 -6.24 31.57
CA PHE A 78 1.95 -5.56 31.73
C PHE A 78 2.15 -4.40 30.73
N GLY A 79 1.20 -4.20 29.81
CA GLY A 79 1.22 -3.11 28.84
C GLY A 79 1.04 -3.56 27.39
N ALA A 80 1.23 -2.60 26.48
CA ALA A 80 0.97 -2.78 25.06
C ALA A 80 1.91 -3.80 24.40
N MET A 81 1.34 -4.64 23.54
CA MET A 81 2.10 -5.58 22.72
C MET A 81 2.36 -5.09 21.31
N ILE A 82 1.50 -4.18 20.82
CA ILE A 82 1.59 -3.55 19.51
C ILE A 82 1.76 -2.05 19.69
N VAL A 83 2.75 -1.50 19.00
CA VAL A 83 2.93 -0.05 18.81
C VAL A 83 2.68 0.24 17.33
N PRO A 84 1.52 0.81 16.97
CA PRO A 84 1.21 1.18 15.59
C PRO A 84 2.35 1.95 14.91
N GLY A 85 2.70 1.57 13.69
CA GLY A 85 3.78 2.16 12.90
C GLY A 85 5.18 1.68 13.26
N SER A 86 5.41 1.04 14.42
CA SER A 86 6.74 0.61 14.86
C SER A 86 6.80 -0.87 15.24
N PRO A 87 7.15 -1.76 14.30
CA PRO A 87 7.43 -3.17 14.62
C PRO A 87 8.60 -3.32 15.59
N LEU A 88 9.61 -2.44 15.52
CA LEU A 88 10.79 -2.54 16.39
C LEU A 88 10.42 -2.29 17.86
N SER A 89 9.54 -1.31 18.10
CA SER A 89 9.03 -0.96 19.43
C SER A 89 7.86 -1.84 19.89
N SER A 90 7.33 -2.71 19.02
CA SER A 90 6.24 -3.62 19.38
C SER A 90 6.78 -4.86 20.11
N ASN A 91 6.35 -5.06 21.36
CA ASN A 91 6.77 -6.20 22.19
C ASN A 91 6.42 -7.55 21.55
N LEU A 92 5.29 -7.65 20.83
CA LEU A 92 4.94 -8.87 20.10
C LEU A 92 6.06 -9.28 19.12
N MET A 93 6.59 -8.33 18.37
CA MET A 93 7.69 -8.61 17.44
C MET A 93 8.99 -8.95 18.19
N ALA A 94 9.24 -8.33 19.34
CA ALA A 94 10.41 -8.66 20.16
C ALA A 94 10.38 -10.11 20.65
N VAL A 95 9.22 -10.56 21.13
CA VAL A 95 9.00 -11.94 21.56
C VAL A 95 9.17 -12.92 20.40
N LEU A 96 8.51 -12.66 19.26
CA LEU A 96 8.55 -13.53 18.09
C LEU A 96 9.95 -13.59 17.45
N GLU A 97 10.73 -12.51 17.51
CA GLU A 97 12.09 -12.43 16.97
C GLU A 97 13.17 -12.87 17.97
N GLY A 98 12.79 -13.33 19.16
CA GLY A 98 13.73 -13.82 20.18
C GLY A 98 14.60 -12.71 20.79
N ARG A 99 14.17 -11.45 20.70
CA ARG A 99 14.83 -10.26 21.27
C ARG A 99 14.51 -10.07 22.77
N THR A 100 13.82 -11.02 23.38
CA THR A 100 13.44 -11.04 24.80
C THR A 100 14.14 -12.17 25.55
N ASP A 101 14.02 -12.15 26.89
CA ASP A 101 14.47 -13.24 27.75
C ASP A 101 13.86 -14.60 27.32
N ALA A 102 14.63 -15.67 27.49
CA ALA A 102 14.24 -17.02 27.07
C ALA A 102 12.95 -17.51 27.75
N SER A 103 12.69 -17.07 28.99
CA SER A 103 11.51 -17.46 29.76
C SER A 103 10.18 -16.99 29.16
N ILE A 104 10.19 -15.97 28.31
CA ILE A 104 9.00 -15.38 27.69
C ILE A 104 9.00 -15.50 26.16
N ARG A 105 9.89 -16.32 25.60
CA ARG A 105 9.88 -16.63 24.16
C ARG A 105 8.67 -17.45 23.80
N MET A 106 8.15 -17.21 22.60
CA MET A 106 7.00 -17.91 22.04
C MET A 106 7.33 -18.50 20.66
N PRO A 107 6.73 -19.64 20.30
CA PRO A 107 5.84 -20.45 21.14
C PRO A 107 6.61 -21.22 22.23
N HIS A 108 5.95 -21.56 23.34
CA HIS A 108 6.51 -22.46 24.34
C HIS A 108 6.46 -23.92 23.85
N SER A 109 7.40 -24.73 24.33
CA SER A 109 7.56 -26.15 23.98
C SER A 109 7.91 -26.36 22.49
N ASP A 110 7.93 -27.61 22.04
CA ASP A 110 8.24 -27.99 20.64
C ASP A 110 7.08 -27.67 19.66
N ARG A 111 6.34 -26.58 19.90
CA ARG A 111 5.26 -26.12 19.04
C ARG A 111 5.83 -25.55 17.74
N ARG A 112 5.06 -25.66 16.65
CA ARG A 112 5.46 -25.18 15.34
C ARG A 112 5.74 -23.68 15.38
N GLU A 113 6.96 -23.30 14.99
CA GLU A 113 7.33 -21.91 14.84
C GLU A 113 6.57 -21.24 13.68
N MET A 114 6.28 -19.95 13.87
CA MET A 114 5.68 -19.13 12.82
C MET A 114 6.65 -18.92 11.65
N THR A 115 6.15 -19.08 10.43
CA THR A 115 6.96 -18.92 9.22
C THR A 115 7.51 -17.49 9.06
N LYS A 116 8.58 -17.35 8.27
CA LYS A 116 9.12 -16.03 7.92
C LYS A 116 8.14 -15.18 7.12
N LEU A 117 7.22 -15.80 6.37
CA LEU A 117 6.22 -15.10 5.57
C LEU A 117 5.14 -14.49 6.47
N ASP A 118 4.54 -15.29 7.36
CA ASP A 118 3.50 -14.83 8.29
C ASP A 118 4.02 -13.72 9.20
N ARG A 119 5.26 -13.88 9.68
CA ARG A 119 5.96 -12.83 10.44
C ARG A 119 6.12 -11.53 9.68
N ARG A 120 6.36 -11.61 8.36
CA ARG A 120 6.48 -10.44 7.48
C ARG A 120 5.12 -9.75 7.30
N ILE A 121 4.04 -10.52 7.19
CA ILE A 121 2.67 -10.00 7.10
C ILE A 121 2.32 -9.24 8.39
N LEU A 122 2.59 -9.82 9.57
CA LEU A 122 2.44 -9.14 10.86
C LEU A 122 3.26 -7.84 10.92
N ARG A 123 4.55 -7.87 10.55
CA ARG A 123 5.37 -6.64 10.49
C ARG A 123 4.76 -5.59 9.59
N LYS A 124 4.27 -5.97 8.41
CA LYS A 124 3.69 -5.05 7.44
C LYS A 124 2.39 -4.43 7.96
N TRP A 125 1.55 -5.20 8.64
CA TRP A 125 0.35 -4.66 9.30
C TRP A 125 0.70 -3.66 10.40
N ILE A 126 1.70 -3.95 11.24
CA ILE A 126 2.16 -3.00 12.26
C ILE A 126 2.71 -1.72 11.62
N ILE A 127 3.54 -1.81 10.57
CA ILE A 127 4.02 -0.65 9.80
C ILE A 127 2.84 0.18 9.27
N GLY A 128 1.80 -0.50 8.79
CA GLY A 128 0.57 0.11 8.29
C GLY A 128 -0.36 0.70 9.37
N GLY A 129 0.10 0.83 10.61
CA GLY A 129 -0.66 1.43 11.71
C GLY A 129 -1.53 0.45 12.49
N ALA A 130 -1.36 -0.86 12.27
CA ALA A 130 -2.06 -1.91 13.00
C ALA A 130 -3.59 -1.70 13.06
N THR A 131 -4.20 -1.32 11.94
CA THR A 131 -5.61 -0.90 11.89
C THR A 131 -6.58 -2.09 11.99
N LYS A 132 -7.72 -1.89 12.65
CA LYS A 132 -8.84 -2.87 12.67
C LYS A 132 -9.46 -3.04 11.31
N ALA A 133 -9.55 -1.92 10.58
CA ALA A 133 -10.21 -1.86 9.30
C ALA A 133 -9.63 -2.95 8.40
N ASP A 134 -10.50 -3.86 7.98
CA ASP A 134 -10.30 -4.52 6.72
C ASP A 134 -10.23 -3.40 5.70
N TYR A 135 -9.12 -3.31 4.99
CA TYR A 135 -9.11 -2.47 3.82
C TYR A 135 -10.11 -3.12 2.88
N GLU A 136 -11.35 -2.61 2.85
CA GLU A 136 -12.19 -2.76 1.68
C GLU A 136 -11.32 -2.23 0.55
N GLU A 137 -10.77 -3.15 -0.23
CA GLU A 137 -10.07 -2.80 -1.44
C GLU A 137 -11.10 -2.01 -2.24
N LYS A 138 -10.87 -0.69 -2.40
CA LYS A 138 -11.70 0.13 -3.27
C LYS A 138 -11.87 -0.66 -4.56
N GLY A 139 -13.10 -1.08 -4.85
CA GLY A 139 -13.42 -1.70 -6.12
C GLY A 139 -13.19 -0.69 -7.24
N ALA A 140 -13.37 -1.10 -8.49
CA ALA A 140 -13.27 -0.16 -9.59
C ALA A 140 -14.19 1.06 -9.42
N VAL A 141 -15.38 0.86 -8.86
CA VAL A 141 -16.32 1.94 -8.52
C VAL A 141 -15.69 2.93 -7.53
N GLY A 142 -15.19 2.47 -6.38
CA GLY A 142 -14.57 3.38 -5.40
C GLY A 142 -13.34 4.12 -5.95
N VAL A 143 -12.57 3.49 -6.85
CA VAL A 143 -11.46 4.17 -7.54
C VAL A 143 -11.98 5.27 -8.49
N ILE A 144 -13.04 4.99 -9.24
CA ILE A 144 -13.66 5.96 -10.17
C ILE A 144 -14.28 7.13 -9.39
N GLU A 145 -14.96 6.84 -8.28
CA GLU A 145 -15.61 7.84 -7.45
C GLU A 145 -14.59 8.83 -6.89
N ASP A 146 -13.52 8.33 -6.27
CA ASP A 146 -12.54 9.18 -5.59
C ASP A 146 -11.66 9.99 -6.54
N LEU A 147 -11.43 9.49 -7.76
CA LEU A 147 -10.43 10.07 -8.66
C LEU A 147 -11.04 10.83 -9.84
N CYS A 148 -12.28 10.54 -10.21
CA CYS A 148 -12.81 10.97 -11.50
C CYS A 148 -14.14 11.74 -11.42
N LEU A 149 -14.96 11.51 -10.38
CA LEU A 149 -16.29 12.13 -10.29
C LEU A 149 -16.25 13.64 -10.11
N ASP A 150 -15.20 14.21 -9.52
CA ASP A 150 -15.10 15.67 -9.34
C ASP A 150 -15.14 16.43 -10.68
N CYS A 151 -14.76 15.78 -11.78
CA CYS A 151 -14.69 16.41 -13.10
C CYS A 151 -15.63 15.78 -14.14
N HIS A 152 -15.91 14.49 -14.04
CA HIS A 152 -16.70 13.73 -15.03
C HIS A 152 -18.14 13.49 -14.55
N VAL A 153 -18.78 14.59 -14.19
CA VAL A 153 -20.21 14.73 -13.84
C VAL A 153 -20.79 15.85 -14.70
N PRO A 154 -22.11 15.92 -14.96
CA PRO A 154 -22.70 17.04 -15.70
C PRO A 154 -22.24 18.39 -15.15
N ASP A 155 -21.98 19.32 -16.08
CA ASP A 155 -21.43 20.65 -15.81
C ASP A 155 -19.97 20.66 -15.28
N GLY A 156 -19.37 19.48 -15.06
CA GLY A 156 -17.96 19.32 -14.73
C GLY A 156 -17.06 19.54 -15.95
N MET A 157 -15.89 20.12 -15.73
CA MET A 157 -14.93 20.43 -16.82
C MET A 157 -14.53 19.20 -17.65
N GLY A 158 -14.41 18.02 -17.04
CA GLY A 158 -14.11 16.77 -17.75
C GLY A 158 -15.30 16.27 -18.58
N TYR A 159 -16.53 16.46 -18.08
CA TYR A 159 -17.77 16.22 -18.81
C TYR A 159 -17.91 17.19 -19.99
N GLU A 160 -17.71 18.49 -19.81
CA GLU A 160 -17.75 19.45 -20.93
C GLU A 160 -16.71 19.11 -22.02
N ALA A 161 -15.53 18.64 -21.62
CA ALA A 161 -14.45 18.28 -22.52
C ALA A 161 -14.65 16.95 -23.27
N SER A 162 -15.53 16.04 -22.84
CA SER A 162 -15.65 14.70 -23.44
C SER A 162 -17.07 14.12 -23.52
N GLY A 163 -18.02 14.66 -22.77
CA GLY A 163 -19.34 14.10 -22.52
C GLY A 163 -19.34 12.89 -21.58
N LEU A 164 -18.21 12.54 -20.96
CA LEU A 164 -18.10 11.41 -20.06
C LEU A 164 -18.79 11.71 -18.72
N ASP A 165 -19.83 10.97 -18.41
CA ASP A 165 -20.52 10.96 -17.10
C ASP A 165 -20.22 9.65 -16.39
N LEU A 166 -19.64 9.73 -15.19
CA LEU A 166 -19.21 8.58 -14.40
C LEU A 166 -20.15 8.26 -13.23
N ARG A 167 -21.30 8.95 -13.10
CA ARG A 167 -22.23 8.75 -11.98
C ARG A 167 -22.98 7.42 -12.03
N SER A 168 -23.05 6.77 -13.19
CA SER A 168 -23.68 5.47 -13.31
C SER A 168 -22.88 4.51 -14.16
N TYR A 169 -23.07 3.22 -13.91
CA TYR A 169 -22.50 2.17 -14.74
C TYR A 169 -22.94 2.32 -16.21
N GLU A 170 -24.21 2.64 -16.45
CA GLU A 170 -24.74 2.83 -17.80
C GLU A 170 -24.04 3.98 -18.53
N SER A 171 -23.82 5.11 -17.87
CA SER A 171 -23.15 6.26 -18.48
C SER A 171 -21.66 6.01 -18.70
N LEU A 172 -20.99 5.34 -17.76
CA LEU A 172 -19.61 4.88 -17.91
C LEU A 172 -19.46 3.98 -19.15
N MET A 173 -20.36 3.01 -19.33
CA MET A 173 -20.31 2.07 -20.45
C MET A 173 -20.74 2.70 -21.78
N LYS A 174 -21.64 3.70 -21.75
CA LYS A 174 -21.96 4.53 -22.92
C LYS A 174 -20.74 5.30 -23.41
N GLY A 175 -19.84 5.69 -22.50
CA GLY A 175 -18.56 6.32 -22.82
C GLY A 175 -18.68 7.80 -23.14
N THR A 176 -17.84 8.26 -24.06
CA THR A 176 -17.68 9.68 -24.41
C THR A 176 -18.31 9.98 -25.77
N ARG A 177 -18.40 11.26 -26.15
CA ARG A 177 -18.74 11.65 -27.54
C ARG A 177 -17.69 11.22 -28.57
N HIS A 178 -16.50 10.80 -28.12
CA HIS A 178 -15.41 10.31 -28.95
C HIS A 178 -15.34 8.78 -28.99
N GLY A 179 -16.26 8.09 -28.32
CA GLY A 179 -16.34 6.63 -28.28
C GLY A 179 -16.21 6.04 -26.88
N SER A 180 -16.16 4.71 -26.83
CA SER A 180 -16.15 3.94 -25.58
C SER A 180 -14.93 4.22 -24.72
N ILE A 181 -15.14 4.30 -23.40
CA ILE A 181 -14.06 4.47 -22.43
C ILE A 181 -13.60 3.12 -21.84
N ILE A 182 -14.51 2.15 -21.75
CA ILE A 182 -14.26 0.77 -21.32
C ILE A 182 -14.50 -0.20 -22.47
N VAL A 183 -13.57 -1.15 -22.64
CA VAL A 183 -13.73 -2.36 -23.47
C VAL A 183 -13.69 -3.55 -22.51
N PRO A 184 -14.85 -4.16 -22.17
CA PRO A 184 -14.90 -5.32 -21.28
C PRO A 184 -13.95 -6.44 -21.73
N GLY A 185 -13.15 -6.96 -20.81
CA GLY A 185 -12.15 -8.00 -21.07
C GLY A 185 -10.83 -7.49 -21.64
N ASP A 186 -10.74 -6.22 -22.05
CA ASP A 186 -9.53 -5.66 -22.66
C ASP A 186 -9.13 -4.31 -22.03
N PRO A 187 -8.36 -4.33 -20.93
CA PRO A 187 -7.83 -3.12 -20.32
C PRO A 187 -6.76 -2.45 -21.17
N PHE A 188 -6.10 -3.16 -22.10
CA PHE A 188 -5.07 -2.56 -22.92
C PHE A 188 -5.70 -1.60 -23.95
N MET A 189 -6.81 -2.01 -24.54
CA MET A 189 -7.60 -1.24 -25.52
C MET A 189 -8.64 -0.30 -24.88
N SER A 190 -8.94 -0.45 -23.60
CA SER A 190 -9.82 0.48 -22.88
C SER A 190 -9.20 1.88 -22.79
N ASN A 191 -9.87 2.88 -23.39
CA ASN A 191 -9.40 4.27 -23.39
C ASN A 191 -9.19 4.83 -21.97
N LEU A 192 -9.95 4.38 -20.96
CA LEU A 192 -9.70 4.72 -19.56
C LEU A 192 -8.24 4.45 -19.17
N MET A 193 -7.78 3.22 -19.43
CA MET A 193 -6.43 2.79 -19.09
C MET A 193 -5.39 3.49 -19.97
N VAL A 194 -5.69 3.68 -21.26
CA VAL A 194 -4.79 4.41 -22.18
C VAL A 194 -4.50 5.82 -21.65
N LEU A 195 -5.53 6.52 -21.18
CA LEU A 195 -5.41 7.90 -20.69
C LEU A 195 -4.70 7.99 -19.34
N ILE A 196 -5.06 7.15 -18.36
CA ILE A 196 -4.46 7.21 -17.01
C ILE A 196 -3.05 6.60 -16.93
N GLU A 197 -2.66 5.83 -17.95
CA GLU A 197 -1.29 5.31 -18.11
C GLU A 197 -0.43 6.19 -19.03
N GLY A 198 -1.01 7.27 -19.60
CA GLY A 198 -0.30 8.18 -20.50
C GLY A 198 0.13 7.56 -21.83
N ARG A 199 -0.60 6.53 -22.30
CA ARG A 199 -0.34 5.84 -23.57
C ARG A 199 -1.02 6.50 -24.78
N ALA A 200 -1.85 7.52 -24.56
CA ALA A 200 -2.58 8.14 -25.66
C ALA A 200 -1.64 8.97 -26.56
N ALA A 201 -2.02 9.05 -27.84
CA ALA A 201 -1.30 9.88 -28.80
C ALA A 201 -1.35 11.37 -28.44
N GLY A 202 -0.35 12.13 -28.87
CA GLY A 202 -0.29 13.57 -28.63
C GLY A 202 -0.02 13.97 -27.18
N GLY A 203 0.42 13.04 -26.33
CA GLY A 203 0.71 13.30 -24.92
C GLY A 203 -0.53 13.52 -24.06
N LEU A 204 -1.73 13.24 -24.60
CA LEU A 204 -2.96 13.30 -23.85
C LEU A 204 -2.92 12.29 -22.69
N LYS A 205 -3.14 12.77 -21.48
CA LYS A 205 -3.17 11.94 -20.27
C LYS A 205 -4.22 12.45 -19.32
N MET A 206 -4.74 11.57 -18.49
CA MET A 206 -5.64 11.91 -17.39
C MET A 206 -4.97 11.58 -16.05
N PRO A 207 -5.24 12.37 -15.00
CA PRO A 207 -6.03 13.60 -14.99
C PRO A 207 -5.26 14.82 -15.56
N HIS A 208 -5.97 15.93 -15.79
CA HIS A 208 -5.43 17.21 -16.27
C HIS A 208 -5.11 18.18 -15.11
N ASN A 209 -4.56 19.36 -15.42
CA ASN A 209 -4.36 20.48 -14.49
C ASN A 209 -3.48 20.15 -13.28
N ASP A 210 -2.34 19.51 -13.53
CA ASP A 210 -1.36 19.12 -12.48
C ASP A 210 -1.92 18.22 -11.38
N GLN A 211 -3.13 17.66 -11.59
CA GLN A 211 -3.70 16.65 -10.70
C GLN A 211 -2.83 15.40 -10.70
N GLU A 212 -2.76 14.76 -9.54
CA GLU A 212 -1.93 13.58 -9.34
C GLU A 212 -2.51 12.38 -10.10
N ALA A 213 -1.66 11.63 -10.78
CA ALA A 213 -2.09 10.45 -11.52
C ALA A 213 -2.55 9.33 -10.54
N PRO A 214 -3.54 8.51 -10.92
CA PRO A 214 -3.94 7.35 -10.13
C PRO A 214 -2.74 6.49 -9.77
N THR A 215 -2.68 5.99 -8.55
CA THR A 215 -1.53 5.19 -8.10
C THR A 215 -1.42 3.88 -8.90
N ALA A 216 -0.26 3.22 -8.84
CA ALA A 216 -0.12 1.90 -9.46
C ALA A 216 -1.15 0.89 -8.93
N LYS A 217 -1.57 1.04 -7.66
CA LYS A 217 -2.61 0.19 -7.06
C LYS A 217 -3.96 0.45 -7.73
N ASP A 218 -4.36 1.71 -7.87
CA ASP A 218 -5.64 2.10 -8.46
C ASP A 218 -5.75 1.64 -9.91
N ARG A 219 -4.68 1.85 -10.70
CA ARG A 219 -4.61 1.36 -12.08
C ARG A 219 -4.73 -0.16 -12.17
N ASN A 220 -4.09 -0.89 -11.26
CA ASN A 220 -4.19 -2.34 -11.21
C ASN A 220 -5.61 -2.82 -10.84
N THR A 221 -6.30 -2.11 -9.95
CA THR A 221 -7.70 -2.39 -9.59
C THR A 221 -8.62 -2.22 -10.80
N LEU A 222 -8.52 -1.09 -11.51
CA LEU A 222 -9.30 -0.84 -12.73
C LEU A 222 -9.00 -1.89 -13.81
N ARG A 223 -7.71 -2.21 -14.02
CA ARG A 223 -7.28 -3.26 -14.96
C ARG A 223 -7.90 -4.62 -14.64
N ARG A 224 -7.91 -5.04 -13.37
CA ARG A 224 -8.52 -6.31 -12.95
C ARG A 224 -10.03 -6.34 -13.19
N TRP A 225 -10.72 -5.25 -12.86
CA TRP A 225 -12.16 -5.15 -13.08
C TRP A 225 -12.51 -5.21 -14.58
N ILE A 226 -11.81 -4.46 -15.42
CA ILE A 226 -11.99 -4.52 -16.89
C ILE A 226 -11.72 -5.93 -17.41
N ASN A 227 -10.60 -6.55 -17.01
CA ASN A 227 -10.25 -7.92 -17.41
C ASN A 227 -11.35 -8.95 -17.05
N LYS A 228 -12.07 -8.73 -15.95
CA LYS A 228 -13.20 -9.59 -15.53
C LYS A 228 -14.50 -9.31 -16.28
N GLY A 229 -14.46 -8.49 -17.34
CA GLY A 229 -15.63 -8.12 -18.13
C GLY A 229 -16.32 -6.84 -17.67
N ALA A 230 -15.66 -6.03 -16.83
CA ALA A 230 -16.18 -4.75 -16.35
C ALA A 230 -17.60 -4.88 -15.77
N LEU A 231 -17.84 -5.88 -14.92
CA LEU A 231 -19.18 -6.22 -14.45
C LEU A 231 -19.77 -5.13 -13.54
N ASN A 232 -21.09 -4.98 -13.58
CA ASN A 232 -21.88 -4.16 -12.65
C ASN A 232 -22.29 -5.04 -11.46
N ASN A 233 -21.46 -5.11 -10.42
CA ASN A 233 -21.59 -6.09 -9.34
C ASN A 233 -21.35 -5.49 -7.96
#